data_AF-A0A563U0Z0-F1
#
_entry.id   AF-A0A563U0Z0-F1
#
_cell.length_a   1.000
_cell.length_b   1.000
_cell.length_c   1.000
_cell.angle_alpha   90.00
_cell.angle_beta   90.00
_cell.angle_gamma   90.00
#
_symmetry.space_group_name_H-M   'P 1'
#
loop_
_entity.id
_entity.type
_entity.pdbx_description
1 polymer ?
#
loop_
_entity_poly.entity_id
_entity_poly.type
_entity_poly.pdbx_seq_one_letter_code
_entity_poly.pdbx_strand_id
1 'polypeptide(L)'
;MKSFLTCILLITSFLAIGQTKTISGIAMDTTYGRMKVRIVKNDTLEKFSKALSSSIEQADTIPLNILKQKIEVYKSILDDKAYHTLTDSTGKFSIEANINDSLTFSSFNHNPAKYSVKDLLKMSNIYIRLKPIPCEPYVRCKDTIPKNTYAFVAEKIEVKRLNRNYCGIMVMFNGEYSAKYRIVKNIYGNFKSDTINFTAYDHYGKPAFSRHRYVLLFVSQYCNKLIHNQYQYFEVYPTADGRWATPGDPYRYDSYVKEKSIKAQPVMFENKLLFSIKKARKNYLSNYEKPYYQIIHGEARPLLGTYAEDLFKIKKQGALKRLNLK
;
A
#
# COMPACT_ATOMS: atom_id res chain seq x y z
N MET A 1 -3.46 65.15 55.78
CA MET A 1 -2.85 64.19 56.74
C MET A 1 -3.73 62.95 56.79
N LYS A 2 -3.10 61.76 56.67
CA LYS A 2 -3.65 60.37 56.64
C LYS A 2 -4.30 59.99 55.29
N SER A 3 -3.72 59.15 54.41
CA SER A 3 -3.16 57.77 54.48
C SER A 3 -4.10 56.85 53.68
N PHE A 4 -3.80 56.57 52.41
CA PHE A 4 -3.18 55.34 51.88
C PHE A 4 -3.84 54.05 52.37
N LEU A 5 -4.62 53.40 51.50
CA LEU A 5 -4.84 51.96 51.56
C LEU A 5 -4.80 51.36 50.14
N THR A 6 -3.73 50.62 49.93
CA THR A 6 -3.33 49.87 48.75
C THR A 6 -4.12 48.55 48.70
N CYS A 7 -4.73 48.22 47.57
CA CYS A 7 -5.25 46.87 47.29
C CYS A 7 -4.55 46.33 46.04
N ILE A 8 -3.38 45.72 46.23
CA ILE A 8 -2.74 44.87 45.23
C ILE A 8 -3.33 43.47 45.39
N LEU A 9 -4.30 43.16 44.53
CA LEU A 9 -4.76 41.80 44.28
C LEU A 9 -3.62 41.05 43.56
N LEU A 10 -2.85 40.30 44.33
CA LEU A 10 -1.92 39.28 43.84
C LEU A 10 -2.74 38.21 43.11
N ILE A 11 -2.75 38.29 41.78
CA ILE A 11 -3.17 37.21 40.89
C ILE A 11 -2.10 36.11 41.02
N THR A 12 -2.25 35.22 41.99
CA THR A 12 -1.57 33.92 41.99
C THR A 12 -2.35 32.98 41.08
N SER A 13 -2.32 33.24 39.78
CA SER A 13 -2.55 32.18 38.80
C SER A 13 -1.38 31.23 38.92
N PHE A 14 -1.58 30.14 39.68
CA PHE A 14 -0.75 28.96 39.63
C PHE A 14 -0.65 28.51 38.16
N LEU A 15 0.40 28.97 37.48
CA LEU A 15 0.98 28.21 36.40
C LEU A 15 1.43 26.91 37.06
N ALA A 16 0.58 25.88 36.97
CA ALA A 16 1.00 24.51 37.14
C ALA A 16 1.99 24.23 36.02
N ILE A 17 3.21 24.73 36.16
CA ILE A 17 4.36 24.35 35.35
C ILE A 17 4.46 22.84 35.59
N GLY A 18 3.99 22.06 34.62
CA GLY A 18 4.07 20.62 34.68
C GLY A 18 5.51 20.27 34.99
N GLN A 19 5.75 19.64 36.14
CA GLN A 19 7.09 19.23 36.50
C GLN A 19 7.54 18.19 35.47
N THR A 20 8.45 18.61 34.60
CA THR A 20 9.17 17.71 33.72
C THR A 20 10.14 16.87 34.55
N LYS A 21 10.23 15.59 34.22
CA LYS A 21 11.16 14.64 34.83
C LYS A 21 11.90 13.93 33.72
N THR A 22 13.19 13.68 33.94
CA THR A 22 13.99 12.80 33.10
C THR A 22 13.64 11.36 33.45
N ILE A 23 13.15 10.62 32.46
CA ILE A 23 12.83 9.20 32.56
C ILE A 23 13.91 8.43 31.80
N SER A 24 14.64 7.59 32.52
CA SER A 24 15.78 6.83 31.99
C SER A 24 15.70 5.37 32.39
N GLY A 25 16.17 4.48 31.51
CA GLY A 25 16.14 3.05 31.76
C GLY A 25 16.72 2.26 30.61
N ILE A 26 16.41 0.97 30.57
CA ILE A 26 16.75 0.06 29.48
C ILE A 26 15.46 -0.38 28.80
N ALA A 27 15.43 -0.28 27.47
CA ALA A 27 14.39 -0.84 26.64
C ALA A 27 15.01 -1.70 25.55
N MET A 28 14.53 -2.93 25.37
CA MET A 28 15.05 -3.86 24.39
C MET A 28 13.92 -4.56 23.65
N ASP A 29 14.20 -4.89 22.39
CA ASP A 29 13.40 -5.85 21.66
C ASP A 29 13.91 -7.28 21.92
N THR A 30 13.09 -8.28 21.58
CA THR A 30 13.46 -9.69 21.80
C THR A 30 14.43 -10.24 20.75
N THR A 31 14.89 -9.42 19.80
CA THR A 31 15.85 -9.82 18.75
C THR A 31 17.30 -9.56 19.16
N TYR A 32 17.59 -9.59 20.46
CA TYR A 32 18.91 -9.37 21.05
C TYR A 32 19.49 -7.97 20.73
N GLY A 33 18.63 -6.94 20.70
CA GLY A 33 19.09 -5.56 20.53
C GLY A 33 19.53 -5.18 19.11
N ARG A 34 19.15 -5.98 18.10
CA ARG A 34 19.42 -5.65 16.70
C ARG A 34 18.71 -4.38 16.27
N MET A 35 17.50 -4.12 16.77
CA MET A 35 16.77 -2.88 16.48
C MET A 35 16.70 -1.99 17.72
N LYS A 36 16.80 -0.69 17.48
CA LYS A 36 16.60 0.32 18.52
C LYS A 36 15.12 0.38 18.89
N VAL A 37 14.83 0.48 20.19
CA VAL A 37 13.49 0.78 20.66
C VAL A 37 13.27 2.29 20.52
N ARG A 38 12.16 2.68 19.90
CA ARG A 38 11.68 4.06 19.85
C ARG A 38 10.73 4.31 21.01
N ILE A 39 10.99 5.38 21.75
CA ILE A 39 10.16 5.83 22.86
C ILE A 39 9.50 7.13 22.44
N VAL A 40 8.17 7.19 22.49
CA VAL A 40 7.37 8.33 22.03
C VAL A 40 6.46 8.83 23.15
N LYS A 41 6.46 10.14 23.37
CA LYS A 41 5.59 10.82 24.32
C LYS A 41 4.16 10.93 23.79
N ASN A 42 3.18 10.60 24.62
CA ASN A 42 1.73 10.74 24.39
C ASN A 42 1.17 10.13 23.10
N ASP A 43 1.90 9.16 22.54
CA ASP A 43 1.57 8.52 21.27
C ASP A 43 1.46 9.51 20.10
N THR A 44 2.12 10.67 20.21
CA THR A 44 1.96 11.80 19.29
C THR A 44 2.29 11.39 17.86
N LEU A 45 3.45 10.73 17.64
CA LEU A 45 3.86 10.30 16.31
C LEU A 45 2.89 9.31 15.66
N GLU A 46 2.35 8.36 16.42
CA GLU A 46 1.42 7.37 15.87
C GLU A 46 0.07 8.00 15.50
N LYS A 47 -0.46 8.90 16.33
CA LYS A 47 -1.69 9.64 16.03
C LYS A 47 -1.55 10.49 14.77
N PHE A 48 -0.45 11.22 14.62
CA PHE A 48 -0.18 12.00 13.42
C PHE A 48 0.01 11.11 12.19
N SER A 49 0.74 9.99 12.31
CA SER A 49 0.93 9.03 11.23
C SER A 49 -0.40 8.48 10.72
N LYS A 50 -1.30 8.03 11.62
CA LYS A 50 -2.65 7.55 11.25
C LYS A 50 -3.47 8.63 10.54
N ALA A 51 -3.47 9.85 11.07
CA ALA A 51 -4.19 10.97 10.46
C ALA A 51 -3.64 11.33 9.06
N LEU A 52 -2.32 11.23 8.87
CA LEU A 52 -1.68 11.44 7.56
C LEU A 52 -2.03 10.30 6.59
N SER A 53 -1.97 9.04 7.01
CA SER A 53 -2.35 7.89 6.18
C SER A 53 -3.78 8.00 5.67
N SER A 54 -4.74 8.33 6.53
CA SER A 54 -6.13 8.55 6.11
C SER A 54 -6.27 9.73 5.12
N SER A 55 -5.43 10.76 5.25
CA SER A 55 -5.41 11.88 4.28
C SER A 55 -4.83 11.46 2.93
N ILE A 56 -3.83 10.58 2.91
CA ILE A 56 -3.23 10.04 1.68
C ILE A 56 -4.21 9.13 0.94
N GLU A 57 -5.01 8.33 1.67
CA GLU A 57 -6.06 7.50 1.06
C GLU A 57 -7.15 8.35 0.37
N GLN A 58 -7.32 9.61 0.80
CA GLN A 58 -8.23 10.60 0.23
C GLN A 58 -7.51 11.62 -0.68
N ALA A 59 -6.30 11.31 -1.15
CA ALA A 59 -5.47 12.26 -1.89
C ALA A 59 -6.13 12.77 -3.20
N ASP A 60 -7.09 12.03 -3.76
CA ASP A 60 -7.84 12.46 -4.95
C ASP A 60 -8.87 13.57 -4.65
N THR A 61 -9.24 13.76 -3.38
CA THR A 61 -10.21 14.78 -2.94
C THR A 61 -9.57 15.92 -2.15
N ILE A 62 -8.34 15.75 -1.66
CA ILE A 62 -7.64 16.76 -0.85
C ILE A 62 -6.71 17.61 -1.73
N PRO A 63 -6.79 18.95 -1.65
CA PRO A 63 -5.82 19.84 -2.28
C PRO A 63 -4.37 19.50 -1.92
N LEU A 64 -3.49 19.44 -2.93
CA LEU A 64 -2.10 19.01 -2.76
C LEU A 64 -1.29 19.87 -1.77
N ASN A 65 -1.59 21.17 -1.68
CA ASN A 65 -0.97 22.08 -0.71
C ASN A 65 -1.29 21.69 0.74
N ILE A 66 -2.53 21.28 1.04
CA ILE A 66 -2.93 20.79 2.37
C ILE A 66 -2.18 19.51 2.71
N LEU A 67 -2.08 18.57 1.76
CA LEU A 67 -1.34 17.32 1.97
C LEU A 67 0.15 17.60 2.24
N LYS A 68 0.77 18.50 1.47
CA LYS A 68 2.16 18.93 1.69
C LYS A 68 2.34 19.54 3.07
N GLN A 69 1.45 20.44 3.49
CA GLN A 69 1.53 21.07 4.81
C GLN A 69 1.46 20.02 5.94
N LYS A 70 0.54 19.05 5.85
CA LYS A 70 0.44 17.95 6.82
C LYS A 70 1.72 17.11 6.88
N ILE A 71 2.34 16.83 5.72
CA ILE A 71 3.61 16.10 5.64
C ILE A 71 4.73 16.88 6.33
N GLU A 72 4.82 18.20 6.10
CA GLU A 72 5.85 19.04 6.72
C GLU A 72 5.69 19.13 8.24
N VAL A 73 4.45 19.25 8.75
CA VAL A 73 4.19 19.17 10.20
C VAL A 73 4.59 17.81 10.78
N TYR A 74 4.30 16.71 10.06
CA TYR A 74 4.72 15.39 10.54
C TYR A 74 6.24 15.24 10.60
N LYS A 75 6.97 15.77 9.59
CA LYS A 75 8.43 15.78 9.59
C LYS A 75 9.00 16.59 10.75
N SER A 76 8.46 17.78 11.02
CA SER A 76 8.98 18.61 12.12
C SER A 76 8.83 17.93 13.48
N ILE A 77 7.72 17.20 13.72
CA ILE A 77 7.53 16.43 14.96
C ILE A 77 8.46 15.20 14.99
N LEU A 78 8.72 14.56 13.85
CA LEU A 78 9.66 13.45 13.76
C LEU A 78 11.11 13.86 14.06
N ASP A 79 11.48 15.10 13.80
CA ASP A 79 12.83 15.62 14.05
C ASP A 79 12.96 16.21 15.47
N ASP A 80 11.83 16.47 16.14
CA ASP A 80 11.81 17.05 17.48
C ASP A 80 12.02 15.98 18.57
N LYS A 81 13.21 16.04 19.19
CA LYS A 81 13.62 15.17 20.31
C LYS A 81 12.81 15.39 21.58
N ALA A 82 12.04 16.47 21.69
CA ALA A 82 11.14 16.69 22.81
C ALA A 82 9.97 15.68 22.83
N TYR A 83 9.67 15.04 21.70
CA TYR A 83 8.56 14.09 21.58
C TYR A 83 9.00 12.63 21.51
N HIS A 84 10.29 12.36 21.25
CA HIS A 84 10.76 10.99 21.12
C HIS A 84 12.26 10.86 21.36
N THR A 85 12.67 9.63 21.69
CA THR A 85 14.08 9.23 21.73
C THR A 85 14.23 7.81 21.19
N LEU A 86 15.47 7.40 20.93
CA LEU A 86 15.83 6.04 20.55
C LEU A 86 16.80 5.48 21.59
N THR A 87 16.75 4.17 21.81
CA THR A 87 17.77 3.51 22.60
C THR A 87 19.14 3.56 21.93
N ASP A 88 20.20 3.55 22.74
CA ASP A 88 21.55 3.27 22.26
C ASP A 88 21.76 1.78 21.93
N SER A 89 23.00 1.40 21.57
CA SER A 89 23.37 0.01 21.26
C SER A 89 23.26 -0.95 22.45
N THR A 90 23.22 -0.41 23.68
CA THR A 90 23.05 -1.17 24.93
C THR A 90 21.61 -1.19 25.41
N GLY A 91 20.67 -0.60 24.65
CA GLY A 91 19.26 -0.50 25.02
C GLY A 91 18.94 0.65 25.97
N LYS A 92 19.91 1.50 26.36
CA LYS A 92 19.64 2.60 27.27
C LYS A 92 18.89 3.73 26.57
N PHE A 93 17.97 4.36 27.28
CA PHE A 93 17.27 5.55 26.83
C PHE A 93 17.18 6.60 27.95
N SER A 94 16.94 7.85 27.54
CA SER A 94 16.61 8.97 28.40
C SER A 94 15.68 9.93 27.65
N ILE A 95 14.60 10.36 28.29
CA ILE A 95 13.62 11.31 27.73
C ILE A 95 13.03 12.20 28.82
N GLU A 96 12.81 13.47 28.51
CA GLU A 96 12.07 14.38 29.39
C GLU A 96 10.56 14.30 29.13
N ALA A 97 9.78 14.10 30.20
CA ALA A 97 8.34 14.02 30.12
C ALA A 97 7.68 14.61 31.38
N ASN A 98 6.46 15.13 31.23
CA ASN A 98 5.65 15.56 32.37
C ASN A 98 5.11 14.35 33.11
N ILE A 99 4.85 14.52 34.41
CA ILE A 99 4.28 13.44 35.22
C ILE A 99 2.92 12.91 34.71
N ASN A 100 2.16 13.73 33.98
CA ASN A 100 0.88 13.33 33.41
C ASN A 100 0.98 12.75 31.99
N ASP A 101 2.19 12.68 31.43
CA ASP A 101 2.41 12.10 30.11
C ASP A 101 2.39 10.55 30.15
N SER A 102 2.34 9.97 28.97
CA SER A 102 2.56 8.53 28.73
C SER A 102 3.72 8.33 27.76
N LEU A 103 4.45 7.22 27.91
CA LEU A 103 5.51 6.80 27.00
C LEU A 103 5.11 5.50 26.31
N THR A 104 5.15 5.52 24.98
CA THR A 104 4.97 4.33 24.12
C THR A 104 6.34 3.84 23.67
N PHE A 105 6.65 2.58 23.96
CA PHE A 105 7.86 1.87 23.55
C PHE A 105 7.52 0.98 22.36
N SER A 106 8.23 1.15 21.25
CA SER A 106 7.95 0.44 20.00
C SER A 106 9.23 -0.01 19.32
N SER A 107 9.19 -1.18 18.70
CA SER A 107 10.25 -1.70 17.82
C SER A 107 9.61 -2.45 16.66
N PHE A 108 10.34 -2.60 15.57
CA PHE A 108 9.87 -3.32 14.38
C PHE A 108 9.48 -4.77 14.73
N ASN A 109 8.31 -5.22 14.26
CA ASN A 109 7.76 -6.55 14.53
C ASN A 109 7.57 -6.91 16.03
N HIS A 110 7.39 -5.93 16.90
CA HIS A 110 7.07 -6.14 18.32
C HIS A 110 5.77 -5.43 18.71
N ASN A 111 5.05 -6.01 19.67
CA ASN A 111 3.90 -5.37 20.29
C ASN A 111 4.38 -4.14 21.08
N PRO A 112 3.83 -2.94 20.82
CA PRO A 112 4.20 -1.76 21.56
C PRO A 112 3.77 -1.91 23.03
N ALA A 113 4.57 -1.35 23.94
CA ALA A 113 4.25 -1.28 25.35
C ALA A 113 4.02 0.19 25.75
N LYS A 114 3.00 0.46 26.55
CA LYS A 114 2.63 1.82 26.95
C LYS A 114 2.55 1.93 28.46
N TYR A 115 3.16 2.98 29.00
CA TYR A 115 3.19 3.25 30.44
C TYR A 115 2.89 4.72 30.72
N SER A 116 2.24 5.01 31.85
CA SER A 116 2.20 6.39 32.36
C SER A 116 3.56 6.75 32.95
N VAL A 117 3.94 8.03 32.89
CA VAL A 117 5.18 8.50 33.54
C VAL A 117 5.12 8.26 35.05
N LYS A 118 3.96 8.41 35.68
CA LYS A 118 3.73 8.08 37.10
C LYS A 118 4.11 6.65 37.44
N ASP A 119 3.76 5.69 36.59
CA ASP A 119 4.04 4.28 36.87
C ASP A 119 5.50 3.92 36.63
N LEU A 120 6.13 4.54 35.62
CA LEU A 120 7.58 4.39 35.39
C LEU A 120 8.40 4.94 36.56
N LEU A 121 8.00 6.08 37.14
CA LEU A 121 8.68 6.69 38.29
C LEU A 121 8.56 5.87 39.59
N LYS A 122 7.61 4.93 39.67
CA LYS A 122 7.49 4.00 40.82
C LYS A 122 8.42 2.79 40.69
N MET A 123 9.02 2.56 39.53
CA MET A 123 9.93 1.44 39.32
C MET A 123 11.29 1.74 39.92
N SER A 124 11.86 0.81 40.68
CA SER A 124 13.23 0.92 41.19
C SER A 124 14.26 0.95 40.05
N ASN A 125 14.00 0.18 38.99
CA ASN A 125 14.76 0.18 37.74
C ASN A 125 13.80 0.01 36.56
N ILE A 126 13.84 0.93 35.59
CA ILE A 126 13.02 0.83 34.39
C ILE A 126 13.71 -0.13 33.41
N TYR A 127 13.12 -1.31 33.25
CA TYR A 127 13.56 -2.33 32.29
C TYR A 127 12.37 -2.84 31.48
N ILE A 128 12.30 -2.46 30.20
CA ILE A 128 11.18 -2.78 29.29
C ILE A 128 11.65 -3.76 28.22
N ARG A 129 10.98 -4.92 28.12
CA ARG A 129 11.25 -5.91 27.07
C ARG A 129 10.02 -6.09 26.20
N LEU A 130 10.10 -5.69 24.94
CA LEU A 130 8.98 -5.80 24.00
C LEU A 130 8.79 -7.25 23.54
N LYS A 131 7.53 -7.71 23.47
CA LYS A 131 7.19 -9.05 22.98
C LYS A 131 7.07 -9.05 21.45
N PRO A 132 7.59 -10.06 20.74
CA PRO A 132 7.48 -10.11 19.29
C PRO A 132 6.02 -10.31 18.89
N ILE A 133 5.64 -9.73 17.74
CA ILE A 133 4.34 -10.02 17.11
C ILE A 133 4.42 -11.46 16.58
N PRO A 134 3.39 -12.31 16.79
CA PRO A 134 3.35 -13.64 16.19
C PRO A 134 3.64 -13.59 14.69
N CYS A 135 4.46 -14.52 14.22
CA CYS A 135 4.85 -14.61 12.82
C CYS A 135 4.78 -16.07 12.36
N GLU A 136 4.61 -16.25 11.06
CA GLU A 136 4.66 -17.56 10.39
C GLU A 136 6.03 -17.79 9.75
N PRO A 137 6.55 -19.02 9.73
CA PRO A 137 7.80 -19.32 9.04
C PRO A 137 7.65 -19.10 7.54
N TYR A 138 8.59 -18.39 6.93
CA TYR A 138 8.60 -18.22 5.48
C TYR A 138 9.18 -19.46 4.79
N VAL A 139 8.34 -20.11 3.98
CA VAL A 139 8.77 -21.22 3.12
C VAL A 139 8.97 -20.70 1.71
N ARG A 140 10.23 -20.59 1.28
CA ARG A 140 10.57 -20.16 -0.07
C ARG A 140 10.12 -21.21 -1.09
N CYS A 141 9.37 -20.78 -2.11
CA CYS A 141 9.07 -21.64 -3.25
C CYS A 141 10.33 -21.89 -4.08
N LYS A 142 10.59 -23.17 -4.41
CA LYS A 142 11.76 -23.60 -5.19
C LYS A 142 11.46 -23.75 -6.69
N ASP A 143 10.19 -23.73 -7.09
CA ASP A 143 9.80 -23.81 -8.49
C ASP A 143 10.29 -22.57 -9.25
N THR A 144 11.05 -22.81 -10.31
CA THR A 144 11.52 -21.75 -11.23
C THR A 144 10.65 -21.65 -12.48
N ILE A 145 9.93 -22.73 -12.80
CA ILE A 145 9.00 -22.86 -13.93
C ILE A 145 7.64 -23.28 -13.37
N PRO A 146 6.53 -22.67 -13.81
CA PRO A 146 5.23 -23.03 -13.28
C PRO A 146 4.78 -24.39 -13.80
N LYS A 147 4.07 -25.15 -12.95
CA LYS A 147 3.45 -26.42 -13.34
C LYS A 147 2.36 -26.23 -14.38
N ASN A 148 1.56 -25.18 -14.22
CA ASN A 148 0.47 -24.81 -15.10
C ASN A 148 0.40 -23.28 -15.24
N THR A 149 -0.08 -22.80 -16.38
CA THR A 149 -0.37 -21.37 -16.60
C THR A 149 -1.75 -21.25 -17.23
N TYR A 150 -2.50 -20.24 -16.78
CA TYR A 150 -3.85 -19.95 -17.22
C TYR A 150 -3.94 -18.50 -17.68
N ALA A 151 -4.66 -18.27 -18.77
CA ALA A 151 -5.09 -16.95 -19.19
C ALA A 151 -6.62 -16.96 -19.33
N PHE A 152 -7.29 -15.97 -18.76
CA PHE A 152 -8.75 -15.91 -18.77
C PHE A 152 -9.24 -14.48 -18.63
N VAL A 153 -10.39 -14.20 -19.23
CA VAL A 153 -11.20 -13.03 -18.92
C VAL A 153 -12.04 -13.34 -17.71
N ALA A 154 -12.00 -12.46 -16.72
CA ALA A 154 -12.62 -12.69 -15.43
C ALA A 154 -13.28 -11.43 -14.87
N GLU A 155 -14.39 -11.61 -14.17
CA GLU A 155 -15.08 -10.60 -13.38
C GLU A 155 -14.55 -10.61 -11.95
N LYS A 156 -14.22 -9.43 -11.42
CA LYS A 156 -13.77 -9.25 -10.05
C LYS A 156 -14.90 -9.57 -9.07
N ILE A 157 -14.64 -10.51 -8.16
CA ILE A 157 -15.46 -10.72 -6.97
C ILE A 157 -14.84 -9.94 -5.81
N GLU A 158 -13.55 -10.19 -5.53
CA GLU A 158 -12.90 -9.61 -4.35
C GLU A 158 -11.37 -9.51 -4.50
N VAL A 159 -10.77 -8.45 -3.95
CA VAL A 159 -9.32 -8.35 -3.75
C VAL A 159 -9.04 -7.76 -2.38
N LYS A 160 -8.39 -8.55 -1.51
CA LYS A 160 -8.05 -8.20 -0.13
C LYS A 160 -6.55 -8.26 0.10
N ARG A 161 -6.01 -7.32 0.88
CA ARG A 161 -4.63 -7.37 1.35
C ARG A 161 -4.50 -8.45 2.42
N LEU A 162 -3.44 -9.24 2.34
CA LEU A 162 -3.04 -10.18 3.38
C LEU A 162 -1.92 -9.55 4.21
N ASN A 163 -2.16 -9.37 5.50
CA ASN A 163 -1.18 -8.83 6.44
C ASN A 163 -0.48 -10.00 7.15
N ARG A 164 0.34 -10.73 6.39
CA ARG A 164 1.16 -11.82 6.94
C ARG A 164 2.46 -11.28 7.50
N ASN A 165 2.81 -11.75 8.68
CA ASN A 165 4.08 -11.44 9.33
C ASN A 165 4.97 -12.68 9.24
N TYR A 166 6.06 -12.62 8.48
CA TYR A 166 6.96 -13.74 8.30
C TYR A 166 8.16 -13.67 9.25
N CYS A 167 8.47 -14.76 9.93
CA CYS A 167 9.60 -14.82 10.86
C CYS A 167 10.94 -14.68 10.12
N GLY A 168 11.85 -13.86 10.66
CA GLY A 168 13.21 -13.70 10.11
C GLY A 168 13.29 -12.90 8.80
N ILE A 169 12.17 -12.37 8.29
CA ILE A 169 12.15 -11.50 7.12
C ILE A 169 11.98 -10.06 7.60
N MET A 170 13.05 -9.27 7.43
CA MET A 170 13.08 -7.89 7.91
C MET A 170 12.23 -6.94 7.03
N VAL A 171 12.16 -7.15 5.71
CA VAL A 171 11.36 -6.30 4.81
C VAL A 171 10.79 -7.14 3.67
N MET A 172 9.47 -7.16 3.53
CA MET A 172 8.79 -7.65 2.34
C MET A 172 8.38 -6.46 1.49
N PHE A 173 9.09 -6.22 0.38
CA PHE A 173 8.84 -5.05 -0.47
C PHE A 173 7.51 -5.12 -1.23
N ASN A 174 6.95 -6.31 -1.41
CA ASN A 174 5.66 -6.49 -2.08
C ASN A 174 4.56 -6.74 -1.05
N GLY A 175 3.44 -6.04 -1.17
CA GLY A 175 2.21 -6.42 -0.47
C GLY A 175 1.65 -7.72 -1.05
N GLU A 176 1.19 -8.63 -0.19
CA GLU A 176 0.50 -9.86 -0.58
C GLU A 176 -1.02 -9.60 -0.62
N TYR A 177 -1.69 -10.10 -1.65
CA TYR A 177 -3.13 -9.93 -1.85
C TYR A 177 -3.79 -11.25 -2.22
N SER A 178 -4.91 -11.54 -1.58
CA SER A 178 -5.83 -12.60 -2.03
C SER A 178 -6.80 -12.01 -3.04
N ALA A 179 -6.90 -12.64 -4.21
CA ALA A 179 -7.75 -12.23 -5.30
C ALA A 179 -8.71 -13.37 -5.68
N LYS A 180 -10.00 -13.05 -5.73
CA LYS A 180 -11.09 -13.95 -6.11
C LYS A 180 -11.85 -13.37 -7.31
N TYR A 181 -11.96 -14.16 -8.37
CA TYR A 181 -12.56 -13.75 -9.63
C TYR A 181 -13.43 -14.86 -10.21
N ARG A 182 -14.52 -14.46 -10.90
CA ARG A 182 -15.34 -15.36 -11.71
C ARG A 182 -14.82 -15.39 -13.14
N ILE A 183 -14.44 -16.55 -13.64
CA ILE A 183 -14.00 -16.75 -15.02
C ILE A 183 -15.22 -16.63 -15.94
N VAL A 184 -15.11 -15.72 -16.89
CA VAL A 184 -16.12 -15.48 -17.94
C VAL A 184 -15.72 -16.19 -19.23
N LYS A 185 -14.41 -16.20 -19.53
CA LYS A 185 -13.88 -16.85 -20.73
C LYS A 185 -12.47 -17.38 -20.49
N ASN A 186 -12.27 -18.67 -20.74
CA ASN A 186 -10.95 -19.28 -20.80
C ASN A 186 -10.25 -18.88 -22.11
N ILE A 187 -9.02 -18.38 -22.03
CA ILE A 187 -8.17 -18.04 -23.19
C ILE A 187 -7.06 -19.08 -23.35
N TYR A 188 -6.47 -19.54 -22.24
CA TYR A 188 -5.40 -20.55 -22.23
C TYR A 188 -5.44 -21.39 -20.94
N GLY A 189 -5.05 -22.66 -21.04
CA GLY A 189 -4.89 -23.59 -19.91
C GLY A 189 -6.18 -24.26 -19.41
N ASN A 190 -7.35 -23.86 -19.91
CA ASN A 190 -8.67 -24.44 -19.60
C ASN A 190 -8.90 -24.71 -18.10
N PHE A 191 -9.02 -23.65 -17.31
CA PHE A 191 -9.29 -23.77 -15.88
C PHE A 191 -10.72 -24.30 -15.67
N LYS A 192 -10.85 -25.35 -14.83
CA LYS A 192 -12.08 -26.17 -14.75
C LYS A 192 -13.21 -25.56 -13.93
N SER A 193 -12.90 -24.66 -13.01
CA SER A 193 -13.89 -23.98 -12.18
C SER A 193 -14.29 -22.65 -12.81
N ASP A 194 -15.51 -22.20 -12.55
CA ASP A 194 -16.01 -20.88 -12.93
C ASP A 194 -15.44 -19.76 -12.05
N THR A 195 -14.78 -20.12 -10.96
CA THR A 195 -14.24 -19.21 -9.95
C THR A 195 -12.81 -19.61 -9.63
N ILE A 196 -11.93 -18.62 -9.58
CA ILE A 196 -10.51 -18.80 -9.28
C ILE A 196 -10.08 -17.92 -8.10
N ASN A 197 -9.29 -18.51 -7.21
CA ASN A 197 -8.59 -17.81 -6.13
C ASN A 197 -7.09 -17.87 -6.40
N PHE A 198 -6.41 -16.74 -6.33
CA PHE A 198 -4.96 -16.67 -6.50
C PHE A 198 -4.35 -15.59 -5.61
N THR A 199 -3.04 -15.70 -5.40
CA THR A 199 -2.26 -14.68 -4.69
C THR A 199 -1.65 -13.71 -5.70
N ALA A 200 -1.74 -12.41 -5.43
CA ALA A 200 -1.01 -11.39 -6.16
C ALA A 200 -0.01 -10.69 -5.24
N TYR A 201 1.13 -10.30 -5.80
CA TYR A 201 2.16 -9.54 -5.11
C TYR A 201 2.35 -8.22 -5.85
N ASP A 202 2.33 -7.10 -5.13
CA ASP A 202 2.48 -5.78 -5.74
C ASP A 202 3.26 -4.83 -4.83
N HIS A 203 4.22 -4.10 -5.42
CA HIS A 203 5.10 -3.18 -4.68
C HIS A 203 4.41 -1.86 -4.34
N TYR A 204 3.48 -1.40 -5.18
CA TYR A 204 2.92 -0.05 -5.15
C TYR A 204 1.54 0.03 -4.51
N GLY A 205 1.20 -0.96 -3.67
CA GLY A 205 -0.09 -1.04 -3.00
C GLY A 205 -1.04 -2.02 -3.69
N LYS A 206 -2.34 -1.72 -3.67
CA LYS A 206 -3.36 -2.65 -4.17
C LYS A 206 -3.16 -2.88 -5.68
N PRO A 207 -3.14 -4.14 -6.17
CA PRO A 207 -2.83 -4.43 -7.57
C PRO A 207 -3.72 -3.65 -8.53
N ALA A 208 -3.12 -3.02 -9.55
CA ALA A 208 -3.82 -2.10 -10.44
C ALA A 208 -5.03 -2.73 -11.16
N PHE A 209 -4.92 -4.02 -11.54
CA PHE A 209 -6.02 -4.78 -12.14
C PHE A 209 -7.29 -4.79 -11.28
N SER A 210 -7.16 -4.66 -9.96
CA SER A 210 -8.30 -4.67 -9.02
C SER A 210 -9.21 -3.45 -9.13
N ARG A 211 -8.82 -2.42 -9.88
CA ARG A 211 -9.65 -1.23 -10.16
C ARG A 211 -10.71 -1.49 -11.22
N HIS A 212 -10.53 -2.53 -12.03
CA HIS A 212 -11.43 -2.85 -13.12
C HIS A 212 -12.46 -3.90 -12.70
N ARG A 213 -13.61 -3.93 -13.38
CA ARG A 213 -14.64 -4.97 -13.18
C ARG A 213 -14.26 -6.24 -13.90
N TYR A 214 -13.86 -6.12 -15.16
CA TYR A 214 -13.43 -7.23 -16.01
C TYR A 214 -11.96 -7.06 -16.42
N VAL A 215 -11.22 -8.16 -16.35
CA VAL A 215 -9.77 -8.17 -16.61
C VAL A 215 -9.38 -9.45 -17.33
N LEU A 216 -8.44 -9.33 -18.26
CA LEU A 216 -7.64 -10.44 -18.74
C LEU A 216 -6.46 -10.62 -17.77
N LEU A 217 -6.41 -11.78 -17.11
CA LEU A 217 -5.38 -12.12 -16.12
C LEU A 217 -4.55 -13.30 -16.59
N PHE A 218 -3.29 -13.33 -16.14
CA PHE A 218 -2.36 -14.42 -16.38
C PHE A 218 -1.91 -14.98 -15.03
N VAL A 219 -2.29 -16.22 -14.72
CA VAL A 219 -2.05 -16.86 -13.42
C VAL A 219 -1.27 -18.14 -13.63
N SER A 220 -0.22 -18.33 -12.84
CA SER A 220 0.69 -19.46 -12.93
C SER A 220 0.74 -20.23 -11.61
N GLN A 221 0.87 -21.55 -11.69
CA GLN A 221 0.94 -22.41 -10.51
C GLN A 221 2.39 -22.69 -10.12
N TYR A 222 2.79 -22.21 -8.94
CA TYR A 222 4.11 -22.44 -8.34
C TYR A 222 3.94 -23.02 -6.94
N CYS A 223 4.65 -24.11 -6.61
CA CYS A 223 4.58 -24.78 -5.33
C CYS A 223 3.13 -25.05 -4.88
N ASN A 224 2.30 -25.53 -5.83
CA ASN A 224 0.86 -25.77 -5.68
C ASN A 224 0.00 -24.54 -5.35
N LYS A 225 0.54 -23.31 -5.43
CA LYS A 225 -0.21 -22.07 -5.26
C LYS A 225 -0.41 -21.38 -6.60
N LEU A 226 -1.61 -20.86 -6.82
CA LEU A 226 -1.91 -20.00 -7.98
C LEU A 226 -1.43 -18.59 -7.68
N ILE A 227 -0.54 -18.07 -8.52
CA ILE A 227 0.10 -16.78 -8.37
C ILE A 227 -0.14 -15.96 -9.64
N HIS A 228 -0.56 -14.71 -9.47
CA HIS A 228 -0.65 -13.75 -10.56
C HIS A 228 0.75 -13.46 -11.12
N ASN A 229 0.88 -13.49 -12.46
CA ASN A 229 2.11 -13.03 -13.10
C ASN A 229 2.20 -11.51 -12.93
N GLN A 230 3.09 -11.08 -12.04
CA GLN A 230 3.18 -9.71 -11.55
C GLN A 230 3.15 -8.67 -12.69
N TYR A 231 2.29 -7.67 -12.53
CA TYR A 231 2.02 -6.58 -13.49
C TYR A 231 1.46 -7.01 -14.85
N GLN A 232 1.17 -8.29 -15.08
CA GLN A 232 0.62 -8.76 -16.34
C GLN A 232 -0.91 -8.83 -16.26
N TYR A 233 -1.59 -7.87 -16.88
CA TYR A 233 -3.03 -7.88 -17.06
C TYR A 233 -3.43 -6.93 -18.19
N PHE A 234 -4.68 -7.01 -18.61
CA PHE A 234 -5.36 -5.94 -19.36
C PHE A 234 -6.74 -5.73 -18.77
N GLU A 235 -7.19 -4.48 -18.65
CA GLU A 235 -8.62 -4.22 -18.56
C GLU A 235 -9.30 -4.59 -19.87
N VAL A 236 -10.44 -5.26 -19.79
CA VAL A 236 -11.19 -5.67 -20.97
C VAL A 236 -12.65 -5.33 -20.81
N TYR A 237 -13.32 -5.08 -21.93
CA TYR A 237 -14.71 -4.69 -21.98
C TYR A 237 -15.45 -5.57 -22.98
N PRO A 238 -16.73 -5.89 -22.74
CA PRO A 238 -17.52 -6.66 -23.67
C PRO A 238 -17.74 -5.87 -24.96
N THR A 239 -17.75 -6.58 -26.08
CA THR A 239 -17.92 -6.03 -27.42
C THR A 239 -19.23 -6.52 -28.02
N ALA A 240 -19.82 -5.74 -28.93
CA ALA A 240 -21.14 -6.01 -29.51
C ALA A 240 -21.24 -7.36 -30.25
N ASP A 241 -20.10 -7.96 -30.60
CA ASP A 241 -19.99 -9.29 -31.20
C ASP A 241 -19.78 -10.42 -30.15
N GLY A 242 -19.99 -10.14 -28.87
CA GLY A 242 -19.90 -11.11 -27.77
C GLY A 242 -18.47 -11.47 -27.35
N ARG A 243 -17.46 -10.73 -27.82
CA ARG A 243 -16.05 -10.90 -27.43
C ARG A 243 -15.64 -9.91 -26.34
N TRP A 244 -14.35 -9.88 -26.05
CA TRP A 244 -13.72 -9.03 -25.02
C TRP A 244 -12.49 -8.36 -25.59
N ALA A 245 -12.37 -7.04 -25.42
CA ALA A 245 -11.26 -6.27 -25.95
C ALA A 245 -10.75 -5.21 -24.98
N THR A 246 -9.47 -4.86 -25.10
CA THR A 246 -8.91 -3.64 -24.51
C THR A 246 -8.92 -2.53 -25.56
N PRO A 247 -9.35 -1.30 -25.23
CA PRO A 247 -9.11 -0.15 -26.08
C PRO A 247 -7.64 0.31 -25.98
N GLY A 248 -7.15 1.03 -26.98
CA GLY A 248 -5.79 1.59 -26.99
C GLY A 248 -4.74 0.77 -27.73
N ASP A 249 -3.48 1.18 -27.60
CA ASP A 249 -2.33 0.46 -28.14
C ASP A 249 -2.19 -0.93 -27.47
N PRO A 250 -2.22 -2.04 -28.24
CA PRO A 250 -2.00 -3.38 -27.71
C PRO A 250 -0.67 -3.54 -26.94
N TYR A 251 0.35 -2.72 -27.27
CA TYR A 251 1.70 -2.83 -26.74
C TYR A 251 2.02 -1.83 -25.62
N ARG A 252 1.05 -1.03 -25.15
CA ARG A 252 1.27 -0.01 -24.10
C ARG A 252 1.89 -0.54 -22.79
N TYR A 253 1.79 -1.84 -22.55
CA TYR A 253 2.34 -2.52 -21.38
C TYR A 253 3.32 -3.66 -21.72
N ASP A 254 3.86 -3.69 -22.94
CA ASP A 254 4.81 -4.73 -23.34
C ASP A 254 5.87 -4.20 -24.31
N SER A 255 6.88 -3.54 -23.75
CA SER A 255 8.06 -3.06 -24.50
C SER A 255 9.01 -4.17 -24.92
N TYR A 256 8.79 -5.42 -24.47
CA TYR A 256 9.68 -6.55 -24.76
C TYR A 256 9.39 -7.19 -26.13
N VAL A 257 8.24 -6.92 -26.72
CA VAL A 257 7.89 -7.45 -28.04
C VAL A 257 8.61 -6.65 -29.13
N LYS A 258 9.58 -7.30 -29.79
CA LYS A 258 10.37 -6.69 -30.87
C LYS A 258 9.55 -6.47 -32.15
N GLU A 259 8.72 -7.44 -32.51
CA GLU A 259 7.91 -7.41 -33.74
C GLU A 259 6.44 -7.16 -33.41
N LYS A 260 5.97 -5.95 -33.73
CA LYS A 260 4.59 -5.51 -33.44
C LYS A 260 3.63 -5.86 -34.59
N SER A 261 3.38 -7.16 -34.79
CA SER A 261 2.53 -7.66 -35.88
C SER A 261 1.01 -7.53 -35.63
N ILE A 262 0.58 -7.54 -34.36
CA ILE A 262 -0.83 -7.41 -33.98
C ILE A 262 -1.18 -5.93 -33.86
N LYS A 263 -2.09 -5.44 -34.70
CA LYS A 263 -2.54 -4.05 -34.68
C LYS A 263 -3.92 -3.94 -34.01
N ALA A 264 -4.16 -2.82 -33.34
CA ALA A 264 -5.51 -2.49 -32.91
C ALA A 264 -6.41 -2.34 -34.15
N GLN A 265 -7.66 -2.76 -34.02
CA GLN A 265 -8.67 -2.71 -35.07
C GLN A 265 -9.93 -1.99 -34.58
N PRO A 266 -10.82 -1.55 -35.46
CA PRO A 266 -12.12 -1.03 -35.06
C PRO A 266 -12.87 -2.04 -34.20
N VAL A 267 -13.33 -1.60 -33.02
CA VAL A 267 -14.08 -2.44 -32.07
C VAL A 267 -15.33 -1.69 -31.62
N MET A 268 -16.48 -2.33 -31.77
CA MET A 268 -17.74 -1.84 -31.22
C MET A 268 -17.90 -2.36 -29.79
N PHE A 269 -17.64 -1.51 -28.79
CA PHE A 269 -17.83 -1.85 -27.38
C PHE A 269 -19.31 -1.77 -26.99
N GLU A 270 -19.76 -2.68 -26.13
CA GLU A 270 -21.12 -2.63 -25.57
C GLU A 270 -21.34 -1.36 -24.73
N ASN A 271 -22.60 -0.95 -24.60
CA ASN A 271 -23.04 0.17 -23.75
C ASN A 271 -22.39 1.53 -24.03
N LYS A 272 -21.85 1.74 -25.24
CA LYS A 272 -21.16 2.99 -25.63
C LYS A 272 -20.11 3.39 -24.58
N LEU A 273 -19.12 2.53 -24.37
CA LEU A 273 -18.02 2.74 -23.44
C LEU A 273 -17.42 4.16 -23.58
N LEU A 274 -17.40 4.92 -22.47
CA LEU A 274 -16.89 6.28 -22.39
C LEU A 274 -16.06 6.45 -21.12
N PHE A 275 -14.94 7.15 -21.22
CA PHE A 275 -14.07 7.47 -20.09
C PHE A 275 -14.08 8.96 -19.82
N SER A 276 -14.49 9.39 -18.63
CA SER A 276 -14.40 10.80 -18.26
C SER A 276 -12.94 11.22 -18.06
N ILE A 277 -12.51 12.26 -18.77
CA ILE A 277 -11.16 12.84 -18.67
C ILE A 277 -11.18 14.31 -18.21
N LYS A 278 -12.33 14.84 -17.78
CA LYS A 278 -12.50 16.25 -17.34
C LYS A 278 -11.54 16.68 -16.23
N LYS A 279 -11.15 15.75 -15.35
CA LYS A 279 -10.21 15.99 -14.24
C LYS A 279 -8.89 15.24 -14.40
N ALA A 280 -8.63 14.69 -15.58
CA ALA A 280 -7.43 13.92 -15.84
C ALA A 280 -6.19 14.83 -15.81
N ARG A 281 -5.12 14.37 -15.16
CA ARG A 281 -3.82 15.03 -15.24
C ARG A 281 -3.23 14.87 -16.64
N LYS A 282 -2.37 15.80 -17.06
CA LYS A 282 -1.77 15.81 -18.41
C LYS A 282 -1.08 14.49 -18.78
N ASN A 283 -0.40 13.84 -17.84
CA ASN A 283 0.25 12.54 -18.04
C ASN A 283 -0.74 11.36 -18.12
N TYR A 284 -1.98 11.52 -17.65
CA TYR A 284 -3.02 10.50 -17.78
C TYR A 284 -3.71 10.60 -19.15
N LEU A 285 -3.73 11.80 -19.75
CA LEU A 285 -4.32 12.03 -21.07
C LEU A 285 -3.60 11.29 -22.19
N SER A 286 -2.31 10.96 -22.04
CA SER A 286 -1.58 10.15 -23.02
C SER A 286 -2.14 8.73 -23.16
N ASN A 287 -2.90 8.23 -22.17
CA ASN A 287 -3.59 6.94 -22.30
C ASN A 287 -4.78 6.98 -23.28
N TYR A 288 -5.20 8.18 -23.70
CA TYR A 288 -6.37 8.42 -24.55
C TYR A 288 -6.00 9.13 -25.86
N GLU A 289 -4.92 8.68 -26.50
CA GLU A 289 -4.38 9.30 -27.70
C GLU A 289 -5.03 8.78 -29.01
N LYS A 290 -4.89 9.58 -30.07
CA LYS A 290 -5.18 9.13 -31.44
C LYS A 290 -4.16 8.07 -31.87
N PRO A 291 -4.52 7.10 -32.73
CA PRO A 291 -5.82 6.92 -33.38
C PRO A 291 -6.84 6.14 -32.55
N TYR A 292 -6.49 5.72 -31.33
CA TYR A 292 -7.30 4.78 -30.55
C TYR A 292 -8.55 5.38 -29.94
N TYR A 293 -8.54 6.69 -29.66
CA TYR A 293 -9.65 7.37 -29.01
C TYR A 293 -10.09 8.62 -29.78
N GLN A 294 -11.38 8.92 -29.66
CA GLN A 294 -11.98 10.19 -30.00
C GLN A 294 -12.28 10.96 -28.70
N ILE A 295 -11.83 12.20 -28.61
CA ILE A 295 -12.13 13.07 -27.47
C ILE A 295 -13.31 13.96 -27.81
N ILE A 296 -14.39 13.89 -27.02
CA ILE A 296 -15.61 14.69 -27.20
C ILE A 296 -16.02 15.24 -25.82
N HIS A 297 -16.11 16.55 -25.66
CA HIS A 297 -16.59 17.21 -24.43
C HIS A 297 -15.95 16.74 -23.11
N GLY A 298 -14.65 16.42 -23.13
CA GLY A 298 -13.93 15.93 -21.94
C GLY A 298 -14.20 14.45 -21.62
N GLU A 299 -14.65 13.68 -22.60
CA GLU A 299 -14.78 12.23 -22.56
C GLU A 299 -13.97 11.59 -23.68
N ALA A 300 -13.33 10.46 -23.38
CA ALA A 300 -12.61 9.65 -24.35
C ALA A 300 -13.48 8.46 -24.76
N ARG A 301 -13.82 8.40 -26.04
CA ARG A 301 -14.53 7.30 -26.68
C ARG A 301 -13.52 6.40 -27.40
N PRO A 302 -13.44 5.10 -27.08
CA PRO A 302 -12.57 4.19 -27.80
C PRO A 302 -13.09 3.94 -29.21
N LEU A 303 -12.19 4.02 -30.19
CA LEU A 303 -12.42 3.72 -31.60
C LEU A 303 -11.76 2.40 -32.00
N LEU A 304 -10.55 2.16 -31.50
CA LEU A 304 -9.76 0.97 -31.79
C LEU A 304 -9.46 0.19 -30.52
N GLY A 305 -9.39 -1.13 -30.66
CA GLY A 305 -9.03 -2.04 -29.59
C GLY A 305 -8.43 -3.35 -30.10
N THR A 306 -8.04 -4.20 -29.16
CA THR A 306 -7.46 -5.52 -29.42
C THR A 306 -8.18 -6.57 -28.58
N TYR A 307 -8.58 -7.68 -29.21
CA TYR A 307 -9.30 -8.76 -28.54
C TYR A 307 -8.39 -9.55 -27.58
N ALA A 308 -9.00 -10.13 -26.55
CA ALA A 308 -8.30 -10.80 -25.46
C ALA A 308 -7.37 -11.93 -25.93
N GLU A 309 -7.75 -12.65 -26.99
CA GLU A 309 -6.95 -13.72 -27.60
C GLU A 309 -5.65 -13.18 -28.21
N ASP A 310 -5.71 -12.04 -28.88
CA ASP A 310 -4.54 -11.41 -29.49
C ASP A 310 -3.65 -10.75 -28.43
N LEU A 311 -4.24 -10.18 -27.37
CA LEU A 311 -3.51 -9.70 -26.19
C LEU A 311 -2.74 -10.83 -25.50
N PHE A 312 -3.31 -12.03 -25.44
CA PHE A 312 -2.60 -13.21 -24.94
C PHE A 312 -1.40 -13.57 -25.82
N LYS A 313 -1.55 -13.55 -27.16
CA LYS A 313 -0.42 -13.78 -28.08
C LYS A 313 0.70 -12.77 -27.88
N ILE A 314 0.37 -11.49 -27.70
CA ILE A 314 1.34 -10.43 -27.40
C ILE A 314 2.10 -10.77 -26.12
N LYS A 315 1.40 -11.10 -25.03
CA LYS A 315 2.03 -11.45 -23.74
C LYS A 315 2.87 -12.72 -23.84
N LYS A 316 2.42 -13.73 -24.58
CA LYS A 316 3.16 -14.98 -24.85
C LYS A 316 4.49 -14.71 -25.57
N GLN A 317 4.54 -13.74 -26.48
CA GLN A 317 5.76 -13.34 -27.19
C GLN A 317 6.65 -12.37 -26.39
N GLY A 318 6.05 -11.58 -25.49
CA GLY A 318 6.71 -10.58 -24.65
C GLY A 318 6.95 -11.07 -23.22
N ALA A 319 6.31 -10.42 -22.26
CA ALA A 319 6.57 -10.61 -20.82
C ALA A 319 6.41 -12.07 -20.31
N LEU A 320 5.61 -12.91 -20.97
CA LEU A 320 5.40 -14.31 -20.60
C LEU A 320 6.27 -15.29 -21.40
N LYS A 321 7.15 -14.82 -22.29
CA LYS A 321 7.99 -15.69 -23.14
C LYS A 321 8.77 -16.74 -22.33
N ARG A 322 9.28 -16.35 -21.15
CA ARG A 322 10.02 -17.23 -20.24
C ARG A 322 9.23 -18.43 -19.70
N LEU A 323 7.89 -18.39 -19.81
CA LEU A 323 7.03 -19.46 -19.31
C LEU A 323 6.91 -20.63 -20.31
N ASN A 324 7.46 -20.51 -21.52
CA ASN A 324 7.46 -21.56 -22.56
C ASN A 324 6.06 -22.16 -22.79
N LEU A 325 5.05 -21.30 -22.87
CA LEU A 325 3.66 -21.72 -23.11
C LEU A 325 3.57 -22.39 -24.48
N LYS A 326 2.90 -23.54 -24.56
CA LYS A 326 2.72 -24.28 -25.81
C LYS A 326 1.77 -23.54 -26.75
#